data_AF-A0A662G6L4-F1
#
_entry.id   AF-A0A662G6L4-F1
#
_cell.length_a   1.000
_cell.length_b   1.000
_cell.length_c   1.000
_cell.angle_alpha   90.00
_cell.angle_beta   90.00
_cell.angle_gamma   90.00
#
_symmetry.space_group_name_H-M   'P 1'
#
loop_
_entity.id
_entity.type
_entity.pdbx_description
1 polymer ?
#
loop_
_entity_poly.entity_id
_entity_poly.type
_entity_poly.pdbx_seq_one_letter_code
_entity_poly.pdbx_strand_id
1 'polypeptide(L)'
;MISMIIKIIDMLKIFRISEWRGYFGLYTYGILYFTKSLIEILSKILYTSPLFFLYMASIYLANNISDIEGDKINPNKINKNILVKKHIDARLLNLLLLTLIFFSITYSFTLHPIGQAIYIISLLLGIFYSLKPLRFKEKPFLDLLSHSIFFGIGLFLFSSQFNLNFKTILII
;
A
#
# COMPACT_ATOMS: atom_id res chain seq x y z
N MET A 1 -25.41 -17.69 5.73
CA MET A 1 -24.12 -18.03 5.08
C MET A 1 -23.86 -17.18 3.83
N ILE A 2 -24.78 -17.18 2.85
CA ILE A 2 -24.66 -16.38 1.62
C ILE A 2 -24.52 -14.86 1.89
N SER A 3 -25.29 -14.31 2.84
CA SER A 3 -25.22 -12.90 3.23
C SER A 3 -23.87 -12.47 3.82
N MET A 4 -23.15 -13.39 4.48
CA MET A 4 -21.84 -13.14 5.07
C MET A 4 -20.75 -13.14 3.99
N ILE A 5 -20.82 -14.08 3.05
CA ILE A 5 -19.91 -14.17 1.91
C ILE A 5 -19.97 -12.89 1.06
N ILE A 6 -21.18 -12.38 0.79
CA ILE A 6 -21.36 -11.13 0.03
C ILE A 6 -20.69 -9.96 0.74
N LYS A 7 -20.85 -9.84 2.07
CA LYS A 7 -20.20 -8.79 2.87
C LYS A 7 -18.67 -8.88 2.81
N ILE A 8 -18.11 -10.08 2.88
CA ILE A 8 -16.65 -10.28 2.77
C ILE A 8 -16.16 -9.85 1.39
N ILE A 9 -16.85 -10.27 0.32
CA ILE A 9 -16.50 -9.88 -1.05
C ILE A 9 -16.56 -8.36 -1.22
N ASP A 10 -17.57 -7.71 -0.65
CA ASP A 10 -17.68 -6.26 -0.67
C ASP A 10 -16.52 -5.58 0.06
N MET A 11 -16.12 -6.10 1.23
CA MET A 11 -14.95 -5.58 1.95
C MET A 11 -13.66 -5.74 1.13
N LEU A 12 -13.48 -6.88 0.45
CA LEU A 12 -12.31 -7.10 -0.40
C LEU A 12 -12.28 -6.15 -1.61
N LYS A 13 -13.45 -5.78 -2.15
CA LYS A 13 -13.54 -4.80 -3.26
C LYS A 13 -13.09 -3.41 -2.85
N ILE A 14 -13.17 -3.04 -1.57
CA ILE A 14 -12.69 -1.75 -1.06
C ILE A 14 -11.18 -1.59 -1.32
N PHE A 15 -10.42 -2.68 -1.36
CA PHE A 15 -8.96 -2.61 -1.53
C PHE A 15 -8.51 -2.47 -2.99
N ARG A 16 -9.40 -2.72 -3.97
CA ARG A 16 -9.10 -2.63 -5.42
C ARG A 16 -7.86 -3.47 -5.83
N ILE A 17 -7.77 -4.69 -5.30
CA ILE A 17 -6.63 -5.61 -5.47
C ILE A 17 -6.21 -5.81 -6.94
N SER A 18 -7.17 -5.77 -7.89
CA SER A 18 -6.88 -5.92 -9.33
C SER A 18 -5.97 -4.82 -9.90
N GLU A 19 -5.86 -3.68 -9.22
CA GLU A 19 -5.00 -2.56 -9.60
C GLU A 19 -3.58 -2.69 -9.04
N TRP A 20 -3.34 -3.66 -8.15
CA TRP A 20 -2.05 -3.79 -7.47
C TRP A 20 -0.96 -4.44 -8.32
N ARG A 21 -1.32 -5.00 -9.49
CA ARG A 21 -0.43 -5.84 -10.32
C ARG A 21 0.91 -5.18 -10.66
N GLY A 22 0.92 -3.88 -10.97
CA GLY A 22 2.16 -3.15 -11.30
C GLY A 22 3.06 -3.01 -10.07
N TYR A 23 2.46 -2.65 -8.94
CA TYR A 23 3.16 -2.52 -7.65
C TYR A 23 3.67 -3.85 -7.13
N PHE A 24 2.92 -4.93 -7.33
CA PHE A 24 3.38 -6.28 -7.05
C PHE A 24 4.58 -6.67 -7.92
N GLY A 25 4.58 -6.26 -9.19
CA GLY A 25 5.74 -6.41 -10.07
C GLY A 25 6.98 -5.68 -9.55
N LEU A 26 6.85 -4.41 -9.13
CA LEU A 26 7.96 -3.64 -8.55
C LEU A 26 8.50 -4.24 -7.25
N TYR A 27 7.58 -4.64 -6.36
CA TYR A 27 7.91 -5.28 -5.09
C TYR A 27 8.63 -6.63 -5.31
N THR A 28 8.14 -7.49 -6.21
CA THR A 28 8.80 -8.77 -6.51
C THR A 28 10.11 -8.58 -7.27
N TYR A 29 10.19 -7.58 -8.16
CA TYR A 29 11.42 -7.21 -8.85
C TYR A 29 12.54 -6.84 -7.87
N GLY A 30 12.23 -6.09 -6.81
CA GLY A 30 13.21 -5.82 -5.76
C GLY A 30 13.73 -7.10 -5.11
N ILE A 31 12.87 -8.04 -4.74
CA ILE A 31 13.31 -9.33 -4.16
C ILE A 31 14.28 -10.05 -5.10
N LEU A 32 13.93 -10.14 -6.39
CA LEU A 32 14.74 -10.78 -7.43
C LEU A 32 16.08 -10.08 -7.66
N TYR A 33 16.10 -8.75 -7.59
CA TYR A 33 17.32 -7.96 -7.79
C TYR A 33 18.35 -8.21 -6.68
N PHE A 34 17.91 -8.33 -5.42
CA PHE A 34 18.79 -8.48 -4.26
C PHE A 34 19.03 -9.92 -3.82
N THR A 35 18.42 -10.90 -4.47
CA THR A 35 18.44 -12.30 -4.04
C THR A 35 18.69 -13.23 -5.23
N LYS A 36 19.71 -14.09 -5.12
CA LYS A 36 20.07 -15.02 -6.20
C LYS A 36 19.53 -16.43 -6.02
N SER A 37 19.26 -16.86 -4.78
CA SER A 37 18.78 -18.21 -4.46
C SER A 37 17.26 -18.29 -4.62
N LEU A 38 16.76 -19.28 -5.37
CA LEU A 38 15.33 -19.51 -5.54
C LEU A 38 14.59 -19.76 -4.21
N ILE A 39 15.20 -20.56 -3.32
CA ILE A 39 14.61 -20.87 -2.01
C ILE A 39 14.48 -19.59 -1.18
N GLU A 40 15.48 -18.72 -1.24
CA GLU A 40 15.49 -17.45 -0.53
C GLU A 40 14.51 -16.44 -1.14
N ILE A 41 14.35 -16.43 -2.47
CA ILE A 41 13.32 -15.62 -3.16
C ILE A 41 11.93 -16.04 -2.67
N LEU A 42 11.63 -17.33 -2.68
CA LEU A 42 10.31 -17.84 -2.26
C LEU A 42 10.05 -17.56 -0.78
N SER A 43 11.05 -17.75 0.09
CA SER A 43 10.90 -17.44 1.51
C SER A 43 10.67 -15.94 1.75
N LYS A 44 11.39 -15.06 1.04
CA LYS A 44 11.19 -13.60 1.12
C LYS A 44 9.82 -13.17 0.63
N ILE A 45 9.34 -13.72 -0.49
CA ILE A 45 7.98 -13.43 -0.99
C ILE A 45 6.95 -13.83 0.05
N LEU A 46 7.01 -15.05 0.57
CA LEU A 46 6.06 -15.52 1.58
C LEU A 46 6.09 -14.63 2.83
N TYR A 47 7.29 -14.32 3.32
CA TYR A 47 7.51 -13.54 4.53
C TYR A 47 7.07 -12.07 4.41
N THR A 48 7.35 -11.42 3.28
CA THR A 48 7.07 -9.98 3.10
C THR A 48 5.74 -9.70 2.40
N SER A 49 5.05 -10.72 1.87
CA SER A 49 3.72 -10.55 1.26
C SER A 49 2.66 -9.97 2.21
N PRO A 50 2.61 -10.28 3.52
CA PRO A 50 1.66 -9.63 4.42
C PRO A 50 1.95 -8.14 4.59
N LEU A 51 3.23 -7.73 4.60
CA LEU A 51 3.61 -6.32 4.62
C LEU A 51 3.18 -5.60 3.35
N PHE A 52 3.39 -6.22 2.19
CA PHE A 52 2.90 -5.68 0.92
C PHE A 52 1.37 -5.54 0.92
N PHE A 53 0.65 -6.55 1.40
CA PHE A 53 -0.81 -6.51 1.47
C PHE A 53 -1.31 -5.40 2.40
N LEU A 54 -0.79 -5.32 3.63
CA LEU A 54 -1.15 -4.29 4.61
C LEU A 54 -0.84 -2.89 4.08
N TYR A 55 0.28 -2.74 3.40
CA TYR A 55 0.70 -1.49 2.77
C TYR A 55 -0.28 -1.04 1.68
N MET A 56 -0.54 -1.90 0.70
CA MET A 56 -1.43 -1.61 -0.41
C MET A 56 -2.87 -1.39 0.07
N ALA A 57 -3.35 -2.22 1.00
CA ALA A 57 -4.68 -2.11 1.58
C ALA A 57 -4.87 -0.77 2.29
N SER A 58 -3.89 -0.33 3.10
CA SER A 58 -3.95 0.94 3.83
C SER A 58 -4.04 2.13 2.88
N ILE A 59 -3.17 2.17 1.87
CA ILE A 59 -3.08 3.30 0.93
C ILE A 59 -4.33 3.37 0.04
N TYR A 60 -4.80 2.23 -0.49
CA TYR A 60 -6.02 2.20 -1.31
C TYR A 60 -7.28 2.52 -0.50
N LEU A 61 -7.37 2.03 0.74
CA LEU A 61 -8.49 2.37 1.63
C LEU A 61 -8.51 3.87 1.93
N ALA A 62 -7.37 4.45 2.30
CA ALA A 62 -7.24 5.89 2.51
C ALA A 62 -7.62 6.71 1.27
N ASN A 63 -7.20 6.25 0.07
CA ASN A 63 -7.58 6.88 -1.18
C ASN A 63 -9.09 6.85 -1.41
N ASN A 64 -9.70 5.67 -1.31
CA ASN A 64 -11.13 5.48 -1.55
C ASN A 64 -12.00 6.26 -0.55
N ILE A 65 -11.63 6.31 0.73
CA ILE A 65 -12.32 7.11 1.76
C ILE A 65 -12.29 8.59 1.38
N SER A 66 -11.13 9.09 0.92
CA SER A 66 -10.95 10.51 0.65
C SER A 66 -11.51 10.99 -0.69
N ASP A 67 -11.78 10.06 -1.62
CA ASP A 67 -12.20 10.38 -2.99
C ASP A 67 -13.65 9.99 -3.30
N ILE A 68 -14.48 9.69 -2.30
CA ILE A 68 -15.90 9.31 -2.51
C ILE A 68 -16.63 10.33 -3.41
N GLU A 69 -16.60 11.62 -3.08
CA GLU A 69 -17.30 12.66 -3.85
C GLU A 69 -16.69 12.86 -5.25
N GLY A 70 -15.36 12.82 -5.37
CA GLY A 70 -14.67 12.98 -6.65
C GLY A 70 -14.88 11.79 -7.59
N ASP A 71 -14.90 10.57 -7.06
CA ASP A 71 -15.11 9.34 -7.82
C ASP A 71 -16.56 9.20 -8.28
N LYS A 72 -17.52 9.79 -7.56
CA LYS A 72 -18.95 9.81 -7.91
C LYS A 72 -19.22 10.52 -9.24
N ILE A 73 -18.47 11.57 -9.55
CA ILE A 73 -18.62 12.34 -10.80
C ILE A 73 -17.69 11.87 -11.92
N ASN A 74 -16.77 10.94 -11.65
CA ASN A 74 -15.80 10.45 -12.63
C ASN A 74 -16.26 9.12 -13.27
N PRO A 75 -16.61 9.10 -14.57
CA PRO A 75 -17.09 7.89 -15.25
C PRO A 75 -16.12 6.71 -15.19
N ASN A 76 -14.82 6.98 -15.12
CA ASN A 76 -13.77 5.96 -15.06
C ASN A 76 -13.54 5.39 -13.65
N LYS A 77 -14.05 6.05 -12.60
CA LYS A 77 -13.81 5.68 -11.19
C LYS A 77 -15.06 5.31 -10.41
N ILE A 78 -16.25 5.74 -10.83
CA ILE A 78 -17.54 5.46 -10.18
C ILE A 78 -17.79 3.97 -9.92
N ASN A 79 -17.25 3.09 -10.78
CA ASN A 79 -17.39 1.64 -10.66
C ASN A 79 -16.25 0.97 -9.88
N LYS A 80 -15.14 1.67 -9.63
CA LYS A 80 -13.94 1.14 -8.98
C LYS A 80 -13.98 1.36 -7.47
N ASN A 81 -14.48 2.50 -7.02
CA ASN A 81 -14.64 2.81 -5.61
C ASN A 81 -16.02 2.35 -5.12
N ILE A 82 -16.07 1.21 -4.43
CA ILE A 82 -17.33 0.65 -3.93
C ILE A 82 -18.03 1.57 -2.91
N LEU A 83 -17.28 2.45 -2.24
CA LEU A 83 -17.81 3.39 -1.25
C LEU A 83 -18.73 4.45 -1.88
N VAL A 84 -18.62 4.67 -3.20
CA VAL A 84 -19.54 5.54 -3.95
C VAL A 84 -20.94 4.93 -4.05
N LYS A 85 -21.04 3.60 -4.12
CA LYS A 85 -22.29 2.86 -4.31
C LYS A 85 -22.87 2.32 -3.00
N LYS A 86 -22.02 2.09 -2.00
CA LYS A 86 -22.38 1.49 -0.73
C LYS A 86 -22.04 2.44 0.40
N HIS A 87 -23.07 2.79 1.17
CA HIS A 87 -22.87 3.54 2.39
C HIS A 87 -22.28 2.60 3.45
N ILE A 88 -21.01 2.81 3.78
CA ILE A 88 -20.34 2.15 4.89
C ILE A 88 -20.07 3.22 5.96
N ASP A 89 -20.26 2.85 7.22
CA ASP A 89 -20.03 3.75 8.34
C ASP A 89 -18.58 4.28 8.33
N ALA A 90 -18.43 5.60 8.38
CA ALA A 90 -17.12 6.25 8.32
C ALA A 90 -16.22 5.90 9.52
N ARG A 91 -16.80 5.66 10.71
CA ARG A 91 -16.04 5.21 11.89
C ARG A 91 -15.49 3.81 11.66
N LEU A 92 -16.28 2.92 11.04
CA LEU A 92 -15.81 1.58 10.69
C LEU A 92 -14.66 1.62 9.66
N LEU A 93 -14.78 2.46 8.63
CA LEU A 93 -13.72 2.64 7.63
C LEU A 93 -12.43 3.20 8.26
N ASN A 94 -12.57 4.22 9.13
CA ASN A 94 -11.43 4.78 9.85
C ASN A 94 -10.81 3.77 10.82
N LEU A 95 -11.62 2.99 11.53
CA LEU A 95 -11.13 1.93 12.40
C LEU A 95 -10.36 0.88 11.60
N LEU A 96 -10.92 0.42 10.48
CA LEU A 96 -10.25 -0.52 9.58
C LEU A 96 -8.92 0.05 9.08
N LEU A 97 -8.87 1.32 8.67
CA LEU A 97 -7.65 1.97 8.23
C LEU A 97 -6.61 2.02 9.35
N LEU A 98 -7.01 2.43 10.56
CA LEU A 98 -6.12 2.46 11.73
C LEU A 98 -5.63 1.06 12.09
N THR A 99 -6.47 0.04 11.99
CA THR A 99 -6.09 -1.36 12.20
C THR A 99 -5.05 -1.81 11.17
N LEU A 100 -5.26 -1.52 9.88
CA LEU A 100 -4.30 -1.86 8.83
C LEU A 100 -2.96 -1.15 9.04
N ILE A 101 -2.97 0.15 9.37
CA ILE A 101 -1.76 0.92 9.67
C ILE A 101 -1.06 0.37 10.92
N PHE A 102 -1.80 0.06 11.98
CA PHE A 102 -1.25 -0.53 13.20
C PHE A 102 -0.52 -1.84 12.90
N PHE A 103 -1.19 -2.80 12.25
CA PHE A 103 -0.56 -4.07 11.90
C PHE A 103 0.59 -3.89 10.90
N SER A 104 0.48 -2.96 9.96
CA SER A 104 1.54 -2.59 9.02
C SER A 104 2.80 -2.13 9.76
N ILE A 105 2.67 -1.20 10.71
CA ILE A 105 3.78 -0.69 11.52
C ILE A 105 4.31 -1.79 12.45
N THR A 106 3.44 -2.52 13.16
CA THR A 106 3.85 -3.58 14.08
C THR A 106 4.62 -4.68 13.36
N TYR A 107 4.11 -5.15 12.21
CA TYR A 107 4.78 -6.19 11.45
C TYR A 107 6.06 -5.68 10.78
N SER A 108 6.17 -4.37 10.51
CA SER A 108 7.41 -3.77 9.99
C SER A 108 8.60 -3.87 10.95
N PHE A 109 8.39 -4.11 12.26
CA PHE A 109 9.49 -4.32 13.21
C PHE A 109 10.26 -5.61 12.97
N THR A 110 9.74 -6.51 12.14
CA THR A 110 10.46 -7.73 11.77
C THR A 110 11.44 -7.52 10.61
N LEU A 111 11.46 -6.31 10.05
CA LEU A 111 12.34 -5.89 8.97
C LEU A 111 13.70 -5.43 9.48
N HIS A 112 14.70 -5.43 8.60
CA HIS A 112 15.96 -4.75 8.89
C HIS A 112 15.71 -3.25 9.11
N PRO A 113 16.39 -2.56 10.05
CA PRO A 113 16.07 -1.18 10.43
C PRO A 113 15.97 -0.19 9.25
N ILE A 114 16.83 -0.33 8.25
CA ILE A 114 16.77 0.49 7.03
C ILE A 114 15.52 0.18 6.20
N GLY A 115 15.21 -1.10 6.02
CA GLY A 115 13.99 -1.54 5.31
C GLY A 115 12.72 -1.13 6.05
N GLN A 116 12.74 -1.17 7.39
CA GLN A 116 11.68 -0.67 8.24
C GLN A 116 11.46 0.83 8.04
N ALA A 117 12.53 1.64 8.08
CA ALA A 117 12.43 3.09 7.89
C ALA A 117 11.85 3.43 6.51
N ILE A 118 12.33 2.78 5.45
CA ILE A 118 11.81 2.94 4.08
C ILE A 118 10.33 2.58 4.03
N TYR A 119 9.95 1.45 4.62
CA TYR A 119 8.56 0.99 4.65
C TYR A 119 7.65 1.99 5.37
N ILE A 120 8.01 2.44 6.56
CA ILE A 120 7.22 3.39 7.36
C ILE A 120 7.12 4.74 6.65
N ILE A 121 8.22 5.29 6.14
CA ILE A 121 8.21 6.56 5.39
C ILE A 121 7.29 6.44 4.17
N SER A 122 7.43 5.35 3.40
CA SER A 122 6.60 5.11 2.22
C SER A 122 5.12 4.96 2.60
N LEU A 123 4.81 4.24 3.68
CA LEU A 123 3.44 4.08 4.17
C LEU A 123 2.83 5.44 4.54
N LEU A 124 3.56 6.24 5.34
CA LEU A 124 3.12 7.57 5.74
C LEU A 124 2.91 8.49 4.54
N LEU A 125 3.82 8.47 3.55
CA LEU A 125 3.66 9.22 2.30
C LEU A 125 2.38 8.79 1.56
N GLY A 126 2.10 7.49 1.45
CA GLY A 126 0.87 6.99 0.82
C GLY A 126 -0.42 7.38 1.57
N ILE A 127 -0.38 7.47 2.90
CA ILE A 127 -1.51 7.96 3.70
C ILE A 127 -1.69 9.48 3.50
N PHE A 128 -0.61 10.25 3.64
CA PHE A 128 -0.61 11.71 3.47
C PHE A 128 -0.88 12.16 2.04
N TYR A 129 -0.64 11.29 1.07
CA TYR A 129 -1.03 11.49 -0.32
C TYR A 129 -2.53 11.74 -0.46
N SER A 130 -3.34 10.95 0.25
CA SER A 130 -4.80 10.96 0.09
C SER A 130 -5.51 11.79 1.16
N LEU A 131 -5.10 11.69 2.42
CA LEU A 131 -5.86 12.25 3.55
C LEU A 131 -5.55 13.72 3.84
N LYS A 132 -6.58 14.46 4.25
CA LYS A 132 -6.44 15.81 4.83
C LYS A 132 -5.76 15.72 6.21
N PRO A 133 -5.03 16.77 6.63
CA PRO A 133 -4.87 18.08 5.98
C PRO A 133 -3.76 18.14 4.92
N LEU A 134 -2.93 17.09 4.79
CA LEU A 134 -1.74 17.15 3.93
C LEU A 134 -2.07 16.98 2.44
N ARG A 135 -2.82 15.93 2.11
CA ARG A 135 -3.36 15.57 0.78
C ARG A 135 -2.43 15.91 -0.37
N PHE A 136 -1.24 15.30 -0.38
CA PHE A 136 -0.15 15.68 -1.30
C PHE A 136 -0.50 15.58 -2.78
N LYS A 137 -1.46 14.73 -3.16
CA LYS A 137 -1.95 14.63 -4.54
C LYS A 137 -2.53 15.93 -5.11
N GLU A 138 -2.86 16.91 -4.28
CA GLU A 138 -3.33 18.24 -4.70
C GLU A 138 -2.20 19.27 -4.84
N LYS A 139 -0.94 18.87 -4.61
CA LYS A 139 0.23 19.74 -4.60
C LYS A 139 1.25 19.24 -5.63
N PRO A 140 1.42 19.87 -6.80
CA PRO A 140 2.12 19.28 -7.95
C PRO A 140 3.49 18.64 -7.65
N PHE A 141 4.37 19.33 -6.93
CA PHE A 141 5.69 18.79 -6.59
C PHE A 141 5.62 17.64 -5.57
N LEU A 142 4.73 17.75 -4.57
CA LEU A 142 4.58 16.72 -3.54
C LEU A 142 3.83 15.51 -4.07
N ASP A 143 2.89 15.68 -5.02
CA ASP A 143 2.22 14.60 -5.73
C ASP A 143 3.25 13.70 -6.40
N LEU A 144 4.05 14.27 -7.32
CA LEU A 144 5.08 13.52 -8.04
C LEU A 144 6.10 12.87 -7.10
N LEU A 145 6.63 13.64 -6.14
CA LEU A 145 7.67 13.14 -5.23
C LEU A 145 7.14 12.01 -4.34
N SER A 146 6.02 12.23 -3.66
CA SER A 146 5.47 11.22 -2.76
C SER A 146 5.07 9.96 -3.52
N HIS A 147 4.39 10.09 -4.66
CA HIS A 147 3.94 8.96 -5.48
C HIS A 147 5.13 8.13 -6.00
N SER A 148 6.19 8.80 -6.46
CA SER A 148 7.43 8.14 -6.90
C SER A 148 8.11 7.35 -5.78
N ILE A 149 7.98 7.80 -4.53
CA ILE A 149 8.51 7.09 -3.37
C ILE A 149 7.60 5.94 -2.97
N PHE A 150 6.34 6.20 -2.61
CA PHE A 150 5.49 5.17 -1.99
C PHE A 150 4.97 4.12 -2.98
N PHE A 151 4.83 4.46 -4.26
CA PHE A 151 4.40 3.54 -5.32
C PHE A 151 5.49 3.24 -6.35
N GLY A 152 6.70 3.79 -6.18
CA GLY A 152 7.87 3.47 -6.97
C GLY A 152 8.98 2.85 -6.14
N ILE A 153 10.01 3.64 -5.83
CA ILE A 153 11.27 3.14 -5.27
C ILE A 153 11.12 2.52 -3.87
N GLY A 154 10.16 2.98 -3.06
CA GLY A 154 9.89 2.42 -1.74
C GLY A 154 9.50 0.94 -1.80
N LEU A 155 8.61 0.56 -2.71
CA LEU A 155 8.20 -0.84 -2.94
C LEU A 155 9.38 -1.73 -3.34
N PHE A 156 10.23 -1.22 -4.22
CA PHE A 156 11.44 -1.91 -4.64
C PHE A 156 12.41 -2.11 -3.47
N LEU A 157 12.69 -1.05 -2.70
CA LEU A 157 13.70 -1.09 -1.65
C LEU A 157 13.24 -1.85 -0.40
N PHE A 158 12.02 -1.66 0.11
CA PHE A 158 11.61 -2.41 1.31
C PHE A 158 11.46 -3.90 1.02
N SER A 159 11.36 -4.34 -0.22
CA SER A 159 11.32 -5.79 -0.52
C SER A 159 12.67 -6.50 -0.23
N SER A 160 13.76 -5.74 -0.15
CA SER A 160 15.15 -6.24 -0.14
C SER A 160 15.73 -6.59 1.24
N GLN A 161 14.85 -6.87 2.20
CA GLN A 161 14.98 -6.89 3.67
C GLN A 161 16.26 -7.43 4.36
N PHE A 162 17.22 -7.96 3.63
CA PHE A 162 18.38 -8.66 4.17
C PHE A 162 19.74 -8.19 3.64
N ASN A 163 19.80 -7.31 2.63
CA ASN A 163 21.07 -6.87 1.99
C ASN A 163 21.21 -5.35 1.79
N LEU A 164 20.39 -4.54 2.47
CA LEU A 164 20.54 -3.09 2.42
C LEU A 164 21.64 -2.64 3.38
N ASN A 165 22.84 -2.42 2.85
CA ASN A 165 23.79 -1.52 3.46
C ASN A 165 23.65 -0.12 2.82
N PHE A 166 24.12 0.92 3.49
CA PHE A 166 24.04 2.31 2.96
C PHE A 166 24.69 2.46 1.59
N LYS A 167 25.72 1.67 1.26
CA LYS A 167 26.39 1.70 -0.05
C LYS A 167 25.47 1.19 -1.16
N THR A 168 24.67 0.16 -0.90
CA THR A 168 23.69 -0.37 -1.86
C THR A 168 22.65 0.69 -2.23
N ILE A 169 22.23 1.54 -1.28
CA ILE A 169 21.25 2.61 -1.53
C ILE A 169 21.84 3.74 -2.38
N LEU A 170 23.13 4.05 -2.24
CA LEU A 170 23.79 5.14 -2.98
C LEU A 170 24.08 4.81 -4.46
N ILE A 171 23.99 3.54 -4.85
CA ILE A 171 24.35 3.04 -6.19
C ILE A 171 23.09 2.81 -7.06
N ILE A 172 21.90 2.93 -6.47
CA ILE A 172 20.58 2.85 -7.14
C ILE A 172 20.07 4.26 -7.41
#